data_AF-A0A1I3PZZ1-F1
#
_entry.id   AF-A0A1I3PZZ1-F1
#
_cell.length_a   1.000
_cell.length_b   1.000
_cell.length_c   1.000
_cell.angle_alpha   90.00
_cell.angle_beta   90.00
_cell.angle_gamma   90.00
#
_symmetry.space_group_name_H-M   'P 1'
#
loop_
_entity.id
_entity.type
_entity.pdbx_description
1 polymer ?
#
loop_
_entity_poly.entity_id
_entity_poly.type
_entity_poly.pdbx_seq_one_letter_code
_entity_poly.pdbx_strand_id
1 'polypeptide(L)'
;MKHAATEMRILRHKDDTEHAVHMEKRQWHAYDFITGRIYGHQYVTDAQLRDWIEECMEGTPGTSFATAFEQLVNYIYGGLTGRGAHQA
;
A
#
# COMPACT_ATOMS: atom_id res chain seq x y z
N MET A 1 -9.17 13.99 19.60
CA MET A 1 -8.54 13.61 18.30
C MET A 1 -9.49 12.62 17.63
N LYS A 2 -9.98 12.90 16.41
CA LYS A 2 -10.75 11.89 15.66
C LYS A 2 -9.77 10.79 15.25
N HIS A 3 -9.82 9.63 15.91
CA HIS A 3 -9.11 8.45 15.41
C HIS A 3 -9.63 8.18 14.00
N ALA A 4 -8.77 8.31 12.99
CA ALA A 4 -9.11 7.84 11.65
C ALA A 4 -9.38 6.34 11.75
N ALA A 5 -10.53 5.89 11.24
CA ALA A 5 -10.90 4.48 11.32
C ALA A 5 -9.92 3.67 10.45
N THR A 6 -9.14 2.82 11.10
CA THR A 6 -8.29 1.82 10.43
C THR A 6 -9.12 0.60 10.07
N GLU A 7 -8.89 0.08 8.87
CA GLU A 7 -9.46 -1.18 8.37
C GLU A 7 -8.31 -2.17 8.23
N MET A 8 -8.60 -3.43 8.57
CA MET A 8 -7.66 -4.53 8.40
C MET A 8 -8.01 -5.28 7.12
N ARG A 9 -7.01 -5.57 6.30
CA ARG A 9 -7.12 -6.53 5.19
C ARG A 9 -5.97 -7.52 5.26
N ILE A 10 -6.25 -8.75 4.83
CA ILE A 10 -5.24 -9.79 4.68
C ILE A 10 -4.66 -9.70 3.28
N LEU A 11 -3.34 -9.55 3.21
CA LEU A 11 -2.59 -9.53 1.97
C LEU A 11 -1.68 -10.74 1.93
N ARG A 12 -1.76 -11.50 0.84
CA ARG A 12 -0.85 -12.61 0.57
C ARG A 12 0.46 -12.07 0.00
N HIS A 13 1.58 -12.51 0.54
CA HIS A 13 2.91 -12.21 0.03
C HIS A 13 3.31 -13.20 -1.10
N LYS A 14 4.49 -13.04 -1.71
CA LYS A 14 4.95 -13.88 -2.83
C LYS A 14 5.33 -15.30 -2.40
N ASP A 15 5.71 -15.47 -1.14
CA ASP A 15 6.05 -16.75 -0.49
C ASP A 15 4.81 -17.45 0.11
N ASP A 16 3.62 -17.00 -0.27
CA ASP A 16 2.32 -17.47 0.20
C ASP A 16 2.01 -17.20 1.68
N THR A 17 2.84 -16.43 2.38
CA THR A 17 2.51 -15.97 3.73
C THR A 17 1.41 -14.92 3.70
N GLU A 18 0.58 -14.90 4.73
CA GLU A 18 -0.51 -13.93 4.87
C GLU A 18 -0.13 -12.87 5.92
N HIS A 19 -0.29 -11.60 5.55
CA HIS A 19 -0.03 -10.47 6.42
C HIS A 19 -1.32 -9.70 6.68
N ALA A 20 -1.67 -9.56 7.95
CA ALA A 20 -2.71 -8.63 8.38
C ALA A 20 -2.14 -7.20 8.33
N VAL A 21 -2.65 -6.40 7.41
CA VAL A 21 -2.24 -5.00 7.24
C VAL A 21 -3.37 -4.12 7.75
N HIS A 22 -3.05 -3.19 8.64
CA HIS A 22 -3.98 -2.23 9.22
C HIS A 22 -3.65 -0.84 8.69
N MET A 23 -4.58 -0.24 7.95
CA MET A 23 -4.40 1.08 7.36
C MET A 23 -5.69 1.89 7.42
N GLU A 24 -5.57 3.21 7.33
CA GLU A 24 -6.74 4.08 7.21
C GLU A 24 -7.53 3.80 5.92
N LYS A 25 -8.85 3.96 5.96
CA LYS A 25 -9.72 3.78 4.77
C LYS A 25 -9.26 4.54 3.54
N ARG A 26 -8.66 5.73 3.71
CA ARG A 26 -8.12 6.54 2.59
C ARG A 26 -6.95 5.85 1.88
N GLN A 27 -6.15 5.08 2.61
CA GLN A 27 -4.99 4.35 2.07
C GLN A 27 -5.46 3.08 1.36
N TRP A 28 -6.50 2.41 1.89
CA TRP A 28 -7.16 1.33 1.16
C TRP A 28 -7.80 1.81 -0.14
N HIS A 29 -8.45 2.97 -0.13
CA HIS A 29 -8.94 3.60 -1.36
C HIS A 29 -7.79 3.89 -2.34
N ALA A 30 -6.64 4.37 -1.86
CA ALA A 30 -5.46 4.57 -2.70
C ALA A 30 -4.98 3.25 -3.33
N TYR A 31 -4.89 2.18 -2.54
CA TYR A 31 -4.56 0.84 -3.03
C TYR A 31 -5.57 0.34 -4.08
N ASP A 32 -6.86 0.45 -3.80
CA ASP A 32 -7.94 0.04 -4.70
C ASP A 32 -7.97 0.89 -5.99
N PHE A 33 -7.55 2.16 -5.91
CA PHE A 33 -7.35 3.04 -7.07
C PHE A 33 -6.18 2.57 -7.94
N ILE A 34 -4.98 2.41 -7.36
CA ILE A 34 -3.78 2.08 -8.14
C ILE A 34 -3.87 0.69 -8.79
N THR A 35 -4.61 -0.22 -8.16
CA THR A 35 -4.83 -1.59 -8.66
C THR A 35 -6.05 -1.73 -9.58
N GLY A 36 -6.80 -0.64 -9.80
CA GLY A 36 -7.94 -0.62 -10.71
C GLY A 36 -9.24 -1.23 -10.18
N ARG A 37 -9.33 -1.53 -8.88
CA ARG A 37 -10.52 -2.14 -8.24
C ARG A 37 -11.74 -1.21 -8.20
N ILE A 38 -11.54 0.12 -8.19
CA ILE A 38 -12.65 1.10 -8.13
C ILE A 38 -13.05 1.61 -9.52
N TYR A 39 -12.09 1.79 -10.45
CA TYR A 39 -12.34 2.48 -11.73
C TYR A 39 -12.04 1.62 -12.98
N GLY A 40 -11.62 0.36 -12.81
CA GLY A 40 -11.31 -0.56 -13.91
C GLY A 40 -10.04 -0.24 -14.69
N HIS A 41 -9.35 0.86 -14.37
CA HIS A 41 -8.04 1.20 -14.93
C HIS A 41 -6.94 0.80 -13.93
N GLN A 42 -6.14 -0.19 -14.29
CA GLN A 42 -5.05 -0.69 -13.45
C GLN A 42 -3.74 0.05 -13.79
N TYR A 43 -3.21 0.80 -12.82
CA TYR A 43 -1.90 1.46 -12.93
C TYR A 43 -0.77 0.52 -12.51
N VAL A 44 -1.02 -0.32 -11.51
CA VAL A 44 -0.06 -1.26 -10.93
C VAL A 44 -0.77 -2.59 -10.65
N THR A 45 -0.15 -3.69 -11.03
CA THR A 45 -0.67 -5.03 -10.69
C THR A 45 -0.34 -5.40 -9.25
N ASP A 46 -1.12 -6.31 -8.65
CA ASP A 46 -0.79 -6.83 -7.31
C ASP A 46 0.59 -7.53 -7.28
N ALA A 47 1.04 -8.12 -8.40
CA ALA A 47 2.36 -8.73 -8.52
C ALA A 47 3.49 -7.68 -8.48
N GLN A 48 3.39 -6.63 -9.31
CA GLN A 48 4.37 -5.54 -9.31
C GLN A 48 4.46 -4.84 -7.95
N LEU A 49 3.31 -4.65 -7.29
CA LEU A 49 3.29 -4.04 -5.96
C LEU A 49 4.06 -4.90 -4.94
N ARG A 50 3.97 -6.23 -5.03
CA ARG A 50 4.72 -7.16 -4.16
C ARG A 50 6.22 -7.08 -4.42
N ASP A 51 6.64 -7.07 -5.67
CA ASP A 51 8.06 -6.99 -6.03
C ASP A 51 8.69 -5.69 -5.49
N TRP A 52 7.99 -4.57 -5.62
CA TRP A 52 8.45 -3.28 -5.09
C TRP A 52 8.48 -3.23 -3.56
N ILE A 53 7.58 -3.93 -2.86
CA ILE A 53 7.62 -4.02 -1.38
C ILE A 53 8.88 -4.74 -0.92
N GLU A 54 9.27 -5.79 -1.63
CA GLU A 54 10.49 -6.54 -1.34
C GLU A 54 11.72 -5.65 -1.54
N GLU A 55 11.80 -4.91 -2.64
CA GLU A 55 12.85 -3.92 -2.86
C GLU A 55 12.90 -2.86 -1.74
N CYS A 56 11.74 -2.39 -1.27
CA CYS A 56 11.66 -1.45 -0.14
C CYS A 56 12.19 -2.06 1.17
N MET A 57 11.87 -3.33 1.43
CA MET A 57 12.31 -4.05 2.62
C MET A 57 13.81 -4.37 2.60
N GLU A 58 14.37 -4.74 1.44
CA GLU A 58 15.81 -4.95 1.26
C GLU A 58 16.61 -3.67 1.49
N GLY A 59 16.10 -2.53 1.00
CA GLY A 59 16.71 -1.22 1.19
C GLY A 59 16.61 -0.67 2.61
N THR A 60 15.66 -1.16 3.41
CA THR A 60 15.39 -0.67 4.77
C THR A 60 15.25 -1.81 5.78
N PRO A 61 16.38 -2.42 6.21
CA PRO A 61 16.38 -3.56 7.12
C PRO A 61 15.58 -3.28 8.40
N GLY A 62 14.69 -4.21 8.75
CA GLY A 62 13.81 -4.10 9.93
C GLY A 62 12.42 -3.51 9.65
N THR A 63 12.14 -3.07 8.42
CA THR A 63 10.79 -2.64 8.01
C THR A 63 9.87 -3.85 7.85
N SER A 64 8.68 -3.80 8.44
CA SER A 64 7.68 -4.85 8.27
C SER A 64 7.00 -4.76 6.90
N PHE A 65 6.49 -5.89 6.41
CA PHE A 65 5.69 -5.94 5.18
C PHE A 65 4.55 -4.91 5.18
N ALA A 66 3.80 -4.81 6.29
CA ALA A 66 2.69 -3.87 6.42
C ALA A 66 3.13 -2.41 6.28
N THR A 67 4.27 -2.05 6.88
CA THR A 67 4.84 -0.70 6.81
C THR A 67 5.33 -0.37 5.42
N ALA A 68 6.06 -1.30 4.78
CA ALA A 68 6.54 -1.13 3.41
C ALA A 68 5.38 -1.00 2.42
N PHE A 69 4.34 -1.84 2.57
CA PHE A 69 3.11 -1.77 1.78
C PHE A 69 2.44 -0.40 1.91
N GLU A 70 2.23 0.09 3.14
CA GLU A 70 1.60 1.39 3.39
C GLU A 70 2.38 2.54 2.74
N GLN A 71 3.70 2.58 2.94
CA GLN A 71 4.56 3.63 2.39
C GLN A 71 4.50 3.66 0.86
N LEU A 72 4.58 2.49 0.23
CA LEU A 72 4.55 2.37 -1.23
C LEU A 72 3.20 2.77 -1.83
N VAL A 73 2.09 2.32 -1.23
CA VAL A 73 0.73 2.72 -1.66
C VAL A 73 0.57 4.24 -1.62
N ASN A 74 1.02 4.88 -0.54
CA ASN A 74 0.96 6.34 -0.40
C ASN A 74 1.85 7.06 -1.42
N TYR A 75 3.04 6.53 -1.70
CA TYR A 75 3.98 7.07 -2.68
C TYR A 75 3.40 7.03 -4.10
N ILE A 76 2.92 5.87 -4.57
CA ILE A 76 2.38 5.70 -5.93
C ILE A 76 1.13 6.55 -6.12
N TYR A 77 0.17 6.45 -5.20
CA TYR A 77 -1.05 7.25 -5.25
C TYR A 77 -0.73 8.74 -5.27
N GLY A 78 0.33 9.13 -4.54
CA GLY A 78 0.82 10.48 -4.54
C GLY A 78 1.36 10.97 -5.86
N GLY A 79 2.23 10.18 -6.50
CA GLY A 79 2.77 10.48 -7.83
C GLY A 79 1.67 10.58 -8.89
N LEU A 80 0.63 9.74 -8.80
CA LEU A 80 -0.46 9.71 -9.77
C LEU A 80 -1.48 10.84 -9.62
N THR A 81 -1.75 11.28 -8.38
CA THR A 81 -2.86 12.20 -8.10
C THR A 81 -2.41 13.60 -7.66
N GLY A 82 -1.12 13.78 -7.34
CA GLY A 82 -0.61 14.98 -6.68
C GLY A 82 -1.11 15.14 -5.23
N ARG A 83 -1.79 14.12 -4.66
CA ARG A 83 -2.34 14.10 -3.29
C ARG A 83 -1.54 13.20 -2.34
N GLY A 84 -0.32 12.86 -2.72
CA GLY A 84 0.58 12.03 -1.94
C GLY A 84 0.95 12.71 -0.65
N ALA A 85 1.24 11.92 0.39
CA ALA A 85 1.61 12.38 1.71
C ALA A 85 2.64 13.52 1.61
N HIS A 86 2.13 14.76 1.62
CA HIS A 86 2.92 15.92 1.96
C HIS A 86 3.41 15.62 3.37
N GLN A 87 4.70 15.31 3.47
CA GLN A 87 5.38 15.15 4.74
C GLN A 87 5.07 16.37 5.60
N ALA A 88 4.45 16.12 6.76
CA ALA A 88 4.44 17.03 7.88
C ALA A 88 5.40 16.45 8.93
#